data_AF-A0A7Y3D1W7-F1
#
_entry.id   AF-A0A7Y3D1W7-F1
#
_cell.length_a   1.000
_cell.length_b   1.000
_cell.length_c   1.000
_cell.angle_alpha   90.00
_cell.angle_beta   90.00
_cell.angle_gamma   90.00
#
_symmetry.space_group_name_H-M   'P 1'
#
loop_
_entity.id
_entity.type
_entity.pdbx_description
1 polymer ?
#
loop_
_entity_poly.entity_id
_entity_poly.type
_entity_poly.pdbx_seq_one_letter_code
_entity_poly.pdbx_strand_id
1 'polypeptide(L)'
;MKFVIHDRNNAIKVIDSDKDQDSVVKGRFVQDVLYELASKNSMEFIGWCHKDLEDFINHDQLNSIFHHELIMASYSTTGDYEIPEAIGYIENSTTFLNVKPDVNYPTWLMSSDIGGMHAMVILKFENLKGSTKTSFDGFLNHISKTALSEGLFCYSSPGLLKKDSVSIESRQNKINLFYFVRHHYRSRWLPLLFLDYLLYEK
;
A
#
# COMPACT_ATOMS: atom_id res chain seq x y z
N MET A 1 -9.69 -0.99 15.42
CA MET A 1 -8.62 -1.10 14.38
C MET A 1 -7.46 -0.19 14.78
N LYS A 2 -6.21 -0.67 14.70
CA LYS A 2 -5.02 0.12 15.04
C LYS A 2 -4.36 0.70 13.79
N PHE A 3 -3.86 1.93 13.85
CA PHE A 3 -3.13 2.56 12.76
C PHE A 3 -1.68 2.85 13.14
N VAL A 4 -0.75 2.50 12.26
CA VAL A 4 0.64 2.98 12.31
C VAL A 4 0.70 4.32 11.60
N ILE A 5 0.97 5.38 12.35
CA ILE A 5 1.22 6.71 11.80
C ILE A 5 2.68 6.81 11.39
N HIS A 6 2.94 7.18 10.14
CA HIS A 6 4.29 7.18 9.58
C HIS A 6 4.62 8.46 8.80
N ASP A 7 5.91 8.73 8.67
CA ASP A 7 6.48 9.62 7.67
C ASP A 7 7.22 8.74 6.65
N ARG A 8 6.50 8.40 5.58
CA ARG A 8 6.96 7.47 4.54
C ARG A 8 7.43 6.14 5.14
N ASN A 9 8.74 5.87 5.12
CA ASN A 9 9.30 4.61 5.60
C ASN A 9 9.44 4.53 7.13
N ASN A 10 9.30 5.66 7.84
CA ASN A 10 9.57 5.74 9.27
C ASN A 10 8.27 5.79 10.07
N ALA A 11 8.08 4.86 10.99
CA ALA A 11 6.98 4.91 11.95
C ALA A 11 7.22 6.03 12.98
N ILE A 12 6.14 6.72 13.36
CA ILE A 12 6.14 7.79 14.36
C ILE A 12 5.45 7.30 15.63
N LYS A 13 4.20 6.85 15.49
CA LYS A 13 3.35 6.39 16.59
C LYS A 13 2.35 5.35 16.10
N VAL A 14 1.74 4.65 17.05
CA VAL A 14 0.60 3.77 16.83
C VAL A 14 -0.57 4.35 17.59
N ILE A 15 -1.70 4.51 16.90
CA ILE A 15 -2.98 4.92 17.48
C ILE A 15 -3.96 3.74 17.45
N ASP A 16 -4.80 3.62 18.47
CA ASP A 16 -5.88 2.64 18.50
C ASP A 16 -7.21 3.37 18.29
N SER A 17 -8.01 2.98 17.29
CA SER A 17 -9.30 3.65 17.05
C SER A 17 -10.30 3.39 18.19
N ASP A 18 -10.12 2.30 18.96
CA ASP A 18 -11.05 1.87 20.00
C ASP A 18 -10.62 2.32 21.41
N LYS A 19 -9.38 2.79 21.55
CA LYS A 19 -8.78 3.20 22.82
C LYS A 19 -7.97 4.46 22.59
N ASP A 20 -8.23 5.50 23.39
CA ASP A 20 -7.47 6.76 23.37
C ASP A 20 -6.06 6.54 23.97
N GLN A 21 -5.24 5.71 23.32
CA GLN A 21 -3.92 5.30 23.73
C GLN A 21 -2.95 5.34 22.54
N ASP A 22 -2.01 6.28 22.63
CA ASP A 22 -0.93 6.44 21.65
C ASP A 22 0.35 5.80 22.17
N SER A 23 1.02 5.02 21.32
CA SER A 23 2.36 4.47 21.60
C SER A 23 3.38 5.05 20.63
N VAL A 24 4.39 5.76 21.15
CA VAL A 24 5.47 6.33 20.32
C VAL A 24 6.42 5.21 19.87
N VAL A 25 6.71 5.14 18.58
CA VAL A 25 7.58 4.12 17.95
C VAL A 25 8.65 4.73 17.03
N LYS A 26 9.01 6.00 17.26
CA LYS A 26 9.99 6.75 16.46
C LYS A 26 11.30 5.98 16.23
N GLY A 27 11.86 6.14 15.03
CA GLY A 27 13.14 5.56 14.64
C GLY A 27 13.08 4.12 14.14
N ARG A 28 11.88 3.61 13.88
CA ARG A 28 11.64 2.25 13.38
C ARG A 28 11.03 2.30 11.98
N PHE A 29 11.31 1.29 11.17
CA PHE A 29 10.64 1.14 9.87
C PHE A 29 9.17 0.80 10.06
N VAL A 30 8.30 1.40 9.25
CA VAL A 30 6.85 1.17 9.29
C VAL A 30 6.51 -0.31 9.08
N GLN A 31 7.24 -1.00 8.21
CA GLN A 31 7.07 -2.44 7.97
C GLN A 31 7.29 -3.25 9.25
N ASP A 32 8.37 -2.96 10.01
CA ASP A 32 8.68 -3.69 11.24
C ASP A 32 7.63 -3.48 12.33
N VAL A 33 7.08 -2.26 12.40
CA VAL A 33 5.99 -1.94 13.33
C VAL A 33 4.71 -2.66 12.92
N LEU A 34 4.38 -2.72 11.63
CA LEU A 34 3.24 -3.48 11.12
C LEU A 34 3.35 -4.96 11.49
N TYR A 35 4.52 -5.59 11.31
CA TYR A 35 4.73 -6.99 11.70
C TYR A 35 4.59 -7.20 13.21
N GLU A 36 5.11 -6.28 14.03
CA GLU A 36 4.96 -6.36 15.49
C GLU A 36 3.49 -6.27 15.91
N LEU A 37 2.74 -5.33 15.35
CA LEU A 37 1.31 -5.20 15.61
C LEU A 37 0.55 -6.44 15.15
N ALA A 38 0.86 -6.95 13.95
CA ALA A 38 0.22 -8.16 13.42
C ALA A 38 0.46 -9.37 14.31
N SER A 39 1.67 -9.48 14.86
CA SER A 39 2.04 -10.57 15.77
C SER A 39 1.30 -10.48 17.12
N LYS A 40 1.04 -9.26 17.60
CA LYS A 40 0.32 -9.01 18.86
C LYS A 40 -1.21 -9.07 18.71
N ASN A 41 -1.72 -8.81 17.51
CA ASN A 41 -3.14 -8.66 17.20
C ASN A 41 -3.52 -9.46 15.94
N SER A 42 -3.27 -10.77 15.95
CA SER A 42 -3.38 -11.64 14.76
C SER A 42 -4.77 -11.75 14.12
N MET A 43 -5.82 -11.34 14.84
CA MET A 43 -7.23 -11.40 14.41
C MET A 43 -7.85 -10.02 14.17
N GLU A 44 -7.03 -8.97 14.03
CA GLU A 44 -7.49 -7.60 13.80
C GLU A 44 -7.00 -7.05 12.46
N PHE A 45 -7.72 -6.07 11.93
CA PHE A 45 -7.19 -5.20 10.88
C PHE A 45 -6.16 -4.25 11.44
N ILE A 46 -5.09 -4.05 10.66
CA ILE A 46 -4.02 -3.11 10.96
C ILE A 46 -3.94 -2.13 9.81
N GLY A 47 -4.04 -0.85 10.16
CA GLY A 47 -3.94 0.26 9.24
C GLY A 47 -2.58 0.92 9.25
N TRP A 48 -2.32 1.66 8.19
CA TRP A 48 -1.24 2.63 8.08
C TRP A 48 -1.83 3.96 7.62
N CYS A 49 -1.21 5.06 8.03
CA CYS A 49 -1.61 6.39 7.63
C CYS A 49 -0.40 7.34 7.66
N HIS A 50 -0.24 8.14 6.62
CA HIS A 50 0.72 9.22 6.59
C HIS A 50 0.38 10.25 7.67
N LYS A 51 1.39 10.78 8.36
CA LYS A 51 1.21 11.72 9.49
C LYS A 51 0.30 12.92 9.16
N ASP A 52 0.35 13.41 7.92
CA ASP A 52 -0.41 14.59 7.49
C ASP A 52 -1.89 14.25 7.20
N LEU A 53 -2.26 12.96 7.21
CA LEU A 53 -3.61 12.45 6.96
C LEU A 53 -4.31 11.95 8.23
N GLU A 54 -3.64 11.98 9.38
CA GLU A 54 -4.14 11.43 10.65
C GLU A 54 -5.52 12.00 11.02
N ASP A 55 -5.69 13.32 10.97
CA ASP A 55 -6.95 13.99 11.32
C ASP A 55 -8.09 13.74 10.31
N PHE A 56 -7.73 13.26 9.12
CA PHE A 56 -8.64 13.06 7.99
C PHE A 56 -9.14 11.62 7.86
N ILE A 57 -8.69 10.70 8.73
CA ILE A 57 -9.17 9.32 8.73
C ILE A 57 -10.69 9.30 8.91
N ASN A 58 -11.37 8.54 8.04
CA ASN A 58 -12.81 8.37 8.08
C ASN A 58 -13.18 7.09 8.84
N HIS A 59 -13.24 7.19 10.16
CA HIS A 59 -13.55 6.05 11.04
C HIS A 59 -14.92 5.42 10.77
N ASP A 60 -15.90 6.19 10.29
CA ASP A 60 -17.27 5.72 10.02
C ASP A 60 -17.34 4.69 8.88
N GLN A 61 -16.39 4.76 7.93
CA GLN A 61 -16.35 3.86 6.77
C GLN A 61 -15.44 2.64 6.97
N LEU A 62 -14.63 2.57 8.04
CA LEU A 62 -13.66 1.49 8.20
C LEU A 62 -14.33 0.11 8.24
N ASN A 63 -15.46 -0.01 8.97
CA ASN A 63 -16.18 -1.29 9.08
C ASN A 63 -16.85 -1.72 7.76
N SER A 64 -17.26 -0.77 6.92
CA SER A 64 -17.85 -1.09 5.60
C SER A 64 -16.77 -1.48 4.59
N ILE A 65 -15.60 -0.84 4.64
CA ILE A 65 -14.45 -1.14 3.78
C ILE A 65 -13.82 -2.48 4.17
N PHE A 66 -13.52 -2.68 5.45
CA PHE A 66 -12.86 -3.86 5.99
C PHE A 66 -13.86 -4.90 6.53
N HIS A 67 -14.87 -5.23 5.72
CA HIS A 67 -15.92 -6.18 6.08
C HIS A 67 -15.50 -7.66 5.95
N HIS A 68 -14.33 -7.94 5.37
CA HIS A 68 -13.84 -9.31 5.15
C HIS A 68 -12.31 -9.39 5.32
N GLU A 69 -11.81 -10.43 6.00
CA GLU A 69 -10.39 -10.60 6.36
C GLU A 69 -9.42 -10.67 5.17
N LEU A 70 -9.93 -11.01 3.98
CA LEU A 70 -9.18 -11.04 2.72
C LEU A 70 -9.22 -9.71 1.96
N ILE A 71 -9.50 -8.60 2.63
CA ILE A 71 -9.44 -7.25 2.04
C ILE A 71 -8.13 -6.57 2.42
N MET A 72 -7.44 -6.07 1.40
CA MET A 72 -6.44 -5.02 1.52
C MET A 72 -6.95 -3.81 0.76
N ALA A 73 -7.08 -2.69 1.46
CA ALA A 73 -7.54 -1.44 0.85
C ALA A 73 -6.55 -0.33 1.16
N SER A 74 -6.24 0.49 0.16
CA SER A 74 -5.48 1.72 0.34
C SER A 74 -6.10 2.85 -0.47
N TYR A 75 -5.63 4.07 -0.29
CA TYR A 75 -6.05 5.19 -1.12
C TYR A 75 -4.88 6.12 -1.37
N SER A 76 -4.71 6.56 -2.62
CA SER A 76 -3.75 7.60 -2.98
C SER A 76 -4.49 8.93 -3.07
N THR A 77 -3.98 9.93 -2.34
CA THR A 77 -4.59 11.27 -2.29
C THR A 77 -4.39 12.06 -3.57
N THR A 78 -3.36 11.76 -4.37
CA THR A 78 -3.15 12.38 -5.68
C THR A 78 -3.63 11.51 -6.84
N GLY A 79 -3.92 10.23 -6.58
CA GLY A 79 -4.16 9.23 -7.62
C GLY A 79 -2.89 8.67 -8.25
N ASP A 80 -1.71 9.17 -7.86
CA ASP A 80 -0.42 8.64 -8.31
C ASP A 80 0.05 7.51 -7.40
N TYR A 81 0.83 6.60 -7.96
CA TYR A 81 1.41 5.45 -7.27
C TYR A 81 2.92 5.39 -7.47
N GLU A 82 3.64 4.69 -6.59
CA GLU A 82 5.09 4.51 -6.76
C GLU A 82 5.43 3.77 -8.07
N ILE A 83 4.61 2.77 -8.42
CA ILE A 83 4.73 2.03 -9.67
C ILE A 83 4.18 2.92 -10.81
N PRO A 84 5.02 3.39 -11.75
CA PRO A 84 4.59 4.28 -12.82
C PRO A 84 3.66 3.59 -13.83
N GLU A 85 2.90 4.39 -14.57
CA GLU A 85 1.97 3.94 -15.63
C GLU A 85 2.64 3.07 -16.71
N ALA A 86 3.95 3.24 -16.92
CA ALA A 86 4.76 2.41 -17.81
C ALA A 86 4.72 0.90 -17.47
N ILE A 87 4.23 0.50 -16.29
CA ILE A 87 3.90 -0.91 -16.03
C ILE A 87 2.88 -1.48 -17.04
N GLY A 88 2.06 -0.61 -17.65
CA GLY A 88 1.11 -0.96 -18.71
C GLY A 88 1.75 -1.50 -19.99
N TYR A 89 3.06 -1.30 -20.22
CA TYR A 89 3.77 -1.97 -21.31
C TYR A 89 3.93 -3.48 -21.08
N ILE A 90 3.88 -3.92 -19.81
CA ILE A 90 4.16 -5.30 -19.40
C ILE A 90 2.89 -6.03 -19.00
N GLU A 91 1.97 -5.33 -18.34
CA GLU A 91 0.75 -5.92 -17.81
C GLU A 91 -0.44 -5.67 -18.73
N ASN A 92 -0.94 -6.76 -19.33
CA ASN A 92 -2.10 -6.76 -20.22
C ASN A 92 -3.44 -6.55 -19.47
N SER A 93 -3.44 -6.56 -18.14
CA SER A 93 -4.62 -6.48 -17.28
C SER A 93 -5.03 -5.03 -17.04
N THR A 94 -5.57 -4.37 -18.08
CA THR A 94 -5.94 -2.94 -18.04
C THR A 94 -6.97 -2.58 -16.96
N THR A 95 -7.74 -3.56 -16.47
CA THR A 95 -8.78 -3.38 -15.44
C THR A 95 -8.25 -3.09 -14.04
N PHE A 96 -6.96 -3.29 -13.77
CA PHE A 96 -6.37 -3.04 -12.45
C PHE A 96 -5.42 -1.82 -12.44
N LEU A 97 -5.06 -1.29 -13.61
CA LEU A 97 -4.06 -0.23 -13.74
C LEU A 97 -4.67 1.17 -13.90
N ASN A 98 -5.83 1.26 -14.55
CA ASN A 98 -6.51 2.54 -14.77
C ASN A 98 -7.44 2.88 -13.59
N VAL A 99 -6.81 3.17 -12.43
CA VAL A 99 -7.53 3.41 -11.18
C VAL A 99 -8.33 4.70 -11.27
N LYS A 100 -9.63 4.61 -10.97
CA LYS A 100 -10.50 5.78 -10.83
C LYS A 100 -10.51 6.21 -9.36
N PRO A 101 -9.90 7.34 -8.97
CA PRO A 101 -9.74 7.72 -7.57
C PRO A 101 -11.06 8.01 -6.85
N ASP A 102 -12.10 8.41 -7.58
CA ASP A 102 -13.38 8.83 -7.00
C ASP A 102 -14.31 7.66 -6.63
N VAL A 103 -13.91 6.41 -6.89
CA VAL A 103 -14.74 5.22 -6.65
C VAL A 103 -13.93 4.12 -5.99
N ASN A 104 -14.63 3.22 -5.30
CA ASN A 104 -14.02 1.97 -4.86
C ASN A 104 -13.63 1.16 -6.10
N TYR A 105 -12.33 0.97 -6.31
CA TYR A 105 -11.79 0.41 -7.54
C TYR A 105 -10.87 -0.79 -7.26
N PRO A 106 -11.07 -1.94 -7.92
CA PRO A 106 -10.18 -3.09 -7.73
C PRO A 106 -8.82 -2.80 -8.36
N THR A 107 -7.75 -2.83 -7.57
CA THR A 107 -6.39 -2.60 -8.05
C THR A 107 -5.38 -3.24 -7.11
N TRP A 108 -4.25 -3.69 -7.64
CA TRP A 108 -3.10 -4.07 -6.84
C TRP A 108 -2.15 -2.89 -6.59
N LEU A 109 -2.36 -1.73 -7.23
CA LEU A 109 -1.57 -0.53 -7.00
C LEU A 109 -1.92 0.03 -5.61
N MET A 110 -1.01 -0.17 -4.67
CA MET A 110 -1.20 0.23 -3.28
C MET A 110 -0.47 1.52 -2.96
N SER A 111 -1.10 2.35 -2.14
CA SER A 111 -0.52 3.60 -1.64
C SER A 111 -0.19 3.49 -0.14
N SER A 112 0.92 4.11 0.24
CA SER A 112 1.27 4.31 1.65
C SER A 112 0.55 5.49 2.30
N ASP A 113 -0.18 6.34 1.56
CA ASP A 113 -0.88 7.49 2.13
C ASP A 113 -1.84 7.08 3.25
N ILE A 114 -2.71 6.11 2.98
CA ILE A 114 -3.58 5.49 3.96
C ILE A 114 -4.02 4.12 3.47
N GLY A 115 -4.19 3.18 4.39
CA GLY A 115 -4.75 1.89 4.07
C GLY A 115 -4.80 0.94 5.26
N GLY A 116 -5.16 -0.29 4.98
CA GLY A 116 -5.19 -1.36 5.96
C GLY A 116 -5.29 -2.73 5.33
N MET A 117 -4.92 -3.73 6.10
CA MET A 117 -5.17 -5.14 5.80
C MET A 117 -5.27 -5.95 7.09
N HIS A 118 -5.84 -7.15 6.99
CA HIS A 118 -5.94 -8.04 8.14
C HIS A 118 -4.55 -8.55 8.58
N ALA A 119 -4.32 -8.66 9.89
CA ALA A 119 -3.06 -9.11 10.46
C ALA A 119 -2.59 -10.47 9.93
N MET A 120 -3.53 -11.41 9.68
CA MET A 120 -3.23 -12.69 9.04
C MET A 120 -2.52 -12.53 7.69
N VAL A 121 -2.92 -11.52 6.89
CA VAL A 121 -2.30 -11.26 5.59
C VAL A 121 -0.87 -10.78 5.79
N ILE A 122 -0.63 -9.84 6.71
CA ILE A 122 0.72 -9.35 7.05
C ILE A 122 1.63 -10.52 7.47
N LEU A 123 1.14 -11.38 8.36
CA LEU A 123 1.92 -12.50 8.89
C LEU A 123 2.28 -13.56 7.83
N LYS A 124 1.48 -13.73 6.77
CA LYS A 124 1.82 -14.63 5.65
C LYS A 124 3.07 -14.17 4.88
N PHE A 125 3.46 -12.91 5.00
CA PHE A 125 4.65 -12.34 4.37
C PHE A 125 5.79 -12.10 5.37
N GLU A 126 5.89 -12.89 6.45
CA GLU A 126 6.94 -12.73 7.48
C GLU A 126 8.37 -12.79 6.94
N ASN A 127 8.58 -13.45 5.80
CA ASN A 127 9.86 -13.52 5.10
C ASN A 127 10.37 -12.15 4.61
N LEU A 128 9.49 -11.14 4.55
CA LEU A 128 9.86 -9.75 4.22
C LEU A 128 10.19 -8.90 5.45
N LYS A 129 9.99 -9.43 6.67
CA LYS A 129 10.28 -8.71 7.92
C LYS A 129 11.75 -8.28 7.99
N GLY A 130 12.02 -7.06 8.42
CA GLY A 130 13.38 -6.49 8.43
C GLY A 130 13.94 -6.15 7.05
N SER A 131 13.17 -6.31 5.96
CA SER A 131 13.58 -5.86 4.64
C SER A 131 13.47 -4.33 4.56
N THR A 132 14.62 -3.66 4.61
CA THR A 132 14.75 -2.20 4.42
C THR A 132 15.09 -1.80 2.99
N LYS A 133 15.14 -2.80 2.08
CA LYS A 133 15.62 -2.60 0.70
C LYS A 133 14.62 -1.87 -0.19
N THR A 134 13.36 -1.83 0.21
CA THR A 134 12.27 -1.21 -0.54
C THR A 134 11.60 -0.13 0.31
N SER A 135 11.05 0.88 -0.35
CA SER A 135 10.10 1.80 0.25
C SER A 135 8.88 1.06 0.81
N PHE A 136 8.10 1.78 1.61
CA PHE A 136 6.84 1.26 2.12
C PHE A 136 5.82 1.03 1.00
N ASP A 137 5.70 1.95 0.03
CA ASP A 137 4.85 1.74 -1.15
C ASP A 137 5.27 0.49 -1.94
N GLY A 138 6.57 0.31 -2.19
CA GLY A 138 7.10 -0.86 -2.87
C GLY A 138 6.80 -2.16 -2.11
N PHE A 139 6.89 -2.13 -0.77
CA PHE A 139 6.49 -3.25 0.09
C PHE A 139 5.00 -3.59 -0.04
N LEU A 140 4.12 -2.58 0.01
CA LEU A 140 2.67 -2.77 -0.13
C LEU A 140 2.32 -3.32 -1.52
N ASN A 141 2.93 -2.79 -2.58
CA ASN A 141 2.73 -3.24 -3.96
C ASN A 141 3.24 -4.67 -4.17
N HIS A 142 4.33 -5.05 -3.51
CA HIS A 142 4.84 -6.42 -3.55
C HIS A 142 3.86 -7.40 -2.89
N ILE A 143 3.30 -7.04 -1.73
CA ILE A 143 2.27 -7.84 -1.03
C ILE A 143 1.02 -7.96 -1.89
N SER A 144 0.43 -6.85 -2.32
CA SER A 144 -0.82 -6.85 -3.09
C SER A 144 -0.68 -7.63 -4.38
N LYS A 145 0.42 -7.46 -5.12
CA LYS A 145 0.63 -8.17 -6.39
C LYS A 145 0.73 -9.69 -6.20
N THR A 146 1.41 -10.12 -5.14
CA THR A 146 1.59 -11.55 -4.84
C THR A 146 0.31 -12.15 -4.25
N ALA A 147 -0.33 -11.44 -3.32
CA ALA A 147 -1.51 -11.94 -2.62
C ALA A 147 -2.77 -11.91 -3.49
N LEU A 148 -2.86 -11.01 -4.48
CA LEU A 148 -3.99 -10.96 -5.42
C LEU A 148 -4.13 -12.27 -6.19
N SER A 149 -3.02 -12.89 -6.62
CA SER A 149 -3.07 -14.22 -7.26
C SER A 149 -3.47 -15.35 -6.31
N GLU A 150 -3.37 -15.12 -5.00
CA GLU A 150 -3.74 -16.05 -3.93
C GLU A 150 -5.14 -15.75 -3.33
N GLY A 151 -5.90 -14.84 -3.96
CA GLY A 151 -7.28 -14.54 -3.58
C GLY A 151 -7.49 -13.35 -2.63
N LEU A 152 -6.48 -12.52 -2.39
CA LEU A 152 -6.64 -11.26 -1.64
C LEU A 152 -7.37 -10.21 -2.49
N PHE A 153 -8.45 -9.66 -1.99
CA PHE A 153 -9.15 -8.56 -2.64
C PHE A 153 -8.42 -7.24 -2.37
N CYS A 154 -7.87 -6.64 -3.42
CA CYS A 154 -7.12 -5.40 -3.34
C CYS A 154 -7.94 -4.24 -3.93
N TYR A 155 -8.10 -3.15 -3.17
CA TYR A 155 -8.92 -2.01 -3.58
C TYR A 155 -8.22 -0.67 -3.34
N SER A 156 -8.47 0.27 -4.26
CA SER A 156 -8.38 1.71 -3.99
C SER A 156 -9.72 2.16 -3.41
N SER A 157 -9.73 2.71 -2.18
CA SER A 157 -10.97 3.08 -1.49
C SER A 157 -10.94 4.52 -0.98
N PRO A 158 -11.56 5.49 -1.68
CA PRO A 158 -11.60 6.89 -1.25
C PRO A 158 -12.32 7.09 0.09
N GLY A 159 -13.17 6.14 0.50
CA GLY A 159 -13.88 6.16 1.77
C GLY A 159 -12.96 6.11 3.00
N LEU A 160 -11.67 5.79 2.83
CA LEU A 160 -10.69 5.81 3.92
C LEU A 160 -10.42 7.22 4.48
N LEU A 161 -10.65 8.27 3.67
CA LEU A 161 -10.46 9.66 4.06
C LEU A 161 -11.76 10.46 4.01
N LYS A 162 -11.80 11.53 4.80
CA LYS A 162 -12.79 12.61 4.67
C LYS A 162 -12.47 13.45 3.43
N LYS A 163 -13.49 14.03 2.80
CA LYS A 163 -13.38 14.74 1.51
C LYS A 163 -12.39 15.91 1.49
N ASP A 164 -12.11 16.52 2.65
CA ASP A 164 -11.27 17.72 2.76
C ASP A 164 -9.80 17.38 3.08
N SER A 165 -9.34 16.17 2.74
CA SER A 165 -7.98 15.72 3.05
C SER A 165 -6.92 16.42 2.21
N VAL A 166 -5.71 16.52 2.76
CA VAL A 166 -4.55 17.05 2.06
C VAL A 166 -3.99 16.06 1.05
N SER A 167 -3.34 16.55 0.00
CA SER A 167 -2.62 15.73 -0.97
C SER A 167 -1.19 15.44 -0.51
N ILE A 168 -0.79 14.17 -0.57
CA ILE A 168 0.58 13.72 -0.31
C ILE A 168 1.26 13.47 -1.65
N GLU A 169 2.35 14.19 -1.92
CA GLU A 169 3.09 14.00 -3.17
C GLU A 169 3.67 12.60 -3.26
N SER A 170 3.17 11.83 -4.24
CA SER A 170 3.72 10.54 -4.63
C SER A 170 5.13 10.69 -5.21
N ARG A 171 5.98 9.70 -4.91
CA ARG A 171 7.33 9.59 -5.49
C ARG A 171 7.38 8.40 -6.44
N GLN A 172 7.00 8.66 -7.69
CA GLN A 172 7.29 7.71 -8.76
C GLN A 172 8.80 7.50 -8.89
N ASN A 173 9.21 6.25 -9.00
CA ASN A 173 10.60 5.90 -9.21
C ASN A 173 10.74 4.86 -10.33
N LYS A 174 11.26 5.30 -11.48
CA LYS A 174 11.51 4.45 -12.65
C LYS A 174 12.36 3.22 -12.28
N ILE A 175 13.35 3.37 -11.40
CA ILE A 175 14.22 2.26 -10.98
C ILE A 175 13.40 1.21 -10.22
N ASN A 176 12.44 1.63 -9.38
CA ASN A 176 11.57 0.72 -8.64
C ASN A 176 10.68 -0.10 -9.58
N LEU A 177 10.25 0.46 -10.71
CA LEU A 177 9.51 -0.29 -11.73
C LEU A 177 10.32 -1.45 -12.30
N PHE A 178 11.58 -1.23 -12.66
CA PHE A 178 12.44 -2.31 -13.18
C PHE A 178 12.68 -3.40 -12.12
N TYR A 179 12.90 -3.02 -10.86
CA TYR A 179 13.00 -3.99 -9.77
C TYR A 179 11.70 -4.78 -9.58
N PHE A 180 10.55 -4.10 -9.64
CA PHE A 180 9.24 -4.70 -9.54
C PHE A 180 8.99 -5.69 -10.68
N VAL A 181 9.28 -5.30 -11.92
CA VAL A 181 9.12 -6.16 -13.10
C VAL A 181 10.04 -7.38 -13.02
N ARG A 182 11.29 -7.20 -12.58
CA ARG A 182 12.22 -8.31 -12.36
C ARG A 182 11.69 -9.33 -11.35
N HIS A 183 11.01 -8.86 -10.30
CA HIS A 183 10.55 -9.71 -9.21
C HIS A 183 9.25 -10.44 -9.55
N HIS A 184 8.30 -9.77 -10.20
CA HIS A 184 6.95 -10.28 -10.41
C HIS A 184 6.68 -10.85 -11.81
N TYR A 185 7.56 -10.60 -12.78
CA TYR A 185 7.35 -11.02 -14.17
C TYR A 185 8.53 -11.83 -14.71
N ARG A 186 8.28 -12.58 -15.79
CA ARG A 186 9.33 -13.35 -16.48
C ARG A 186 10.42 -12.42 -17.00
N SER A 187 11.69 -12.86 -16.93
CA SER A 187 12.87 -12.05 -17.29
C SER A 187 12.85 -11.45 -18.71
N ARG A 188 12.08 -12.03 -19.65
CA ARG A 188 11.88 -11.50 -21.01
C ARG A 188 11.22 -10.12 -21.05
N TRP A 189 10.51 -9.74 -20.00
CA TRP A 189 9.80 -8.46 -19.92
C TRP A 189 10.72 -7.28 -19.59
N LEU A 190 11.87 -7.52 -18.95
CA LEU A 190 12.84 -6.47 -18.66
C LEU A 190 13.45 -5.82 -19.91
N PRO A 191 13.97 -6.57 -20.91
CA PRO A 191 14.50 -5.95 -22.12
C PRO A 191 13.39 -5.28 -22.95
N LEU A 192 12.16 -5.80 -22.90
CA LEU A 192 11.02 -5.15 -23.55
C LEU A 192 10.71 -3.80 -22.89
N LEU A 193 10.56 -3.78 -21.56
CA LEU A 193 10.35 -2.55 -20.80
C LEU A 193 11.44 -1.53 -21.08
N PHE A 194 12.70 -1.97 -21.11
CA PHE A 194 13.82 -1.10 -21.41
C PHE A 194 13.70 -0.49 -22.81
N LEU A 195 13.32 -1.29 -23.81
CA LEU A 195 13.09 -0.81 -25.17
C LEU A 195 11.92 0.18 -25.23
N ASP A 196 10.81 -0.10 -24.54
CA ASP A 196 9.64 0.78 -24.51
C ASP A 196 9.99 2.13 -23.86
N TYR A 197 10.77 2.13 -22.78
CA TYR A 197 11.29 3.35 -22.18
C TYR A 197 12.16 4.15 -23.15
N LEU A 198 13.05 3.50 -23.92
CA LEU A 198 13.88 4.19 -24.90
C LEU A 198 13.08 4.81 -26.06
N LEU A 199 11.98 4.17 -26.46
CA LEU A 199 11.18 4.59 -27.61
C LEU A 199 10.13 5.64 -27.24
N TYR A 200 9.48 5.50 -26.08
CA TYR A 200 8.28 6.25 -25.72
C TYR A 200 8.47 7.19 -24.52
N GLU A 201 9.36 6.87 -23.58
CA GLU A 201 9.58 7.65 -22.35
C GLU A 201 10.84 8.52 -22.48
N LYS A 202 10.75 9.60 -23.27
CA LYS A 202 11.85 10.56 -23.48
C LYS A 202 12.17 11.42 -22.26
#